data_AF-A0A0B5DNX0-F1
#
_entry.id   AF-A0A0B5DNX0-F1
#
_cell.length_a   1.000
_cell.length_b   1.000
_cell.length_c   1.000
_cell.angle_alpha   90.00
_cell.angle_beta   90.00
_cell.angle_gamma   90.00
#
_symmetry.space_group_name_H-M   'P 1'
#
loop_
_entity.id
_entity.type
_entity.pdbx_description
1 polymer ?
#
loop_
_entity_poly.entity_id
_entity_poly.type
_entity_poly.pdbx_seq_one_letter_code
_entity_poly.pdbx_strand_id
1 'polypeptide(L)'
;MTCKSRFAFLCLICAVILCVTAPRPATAEALLPGATMPLVTGAGLPLIEVATRPITPVGPSLFSGRAEGGLFAPAPPRVPASARGHRLRDGGLAPAHVEKLRQIIGRAESRRDGYDAVQHGAKRPPPKRPTRMTLGEIFDWIRDTPGQPHAIGRYQFIPATLARLVTELDLGPEVIFSPAVQDRLSDLLLAEAGIFEVGQGMISRRQFMNNLAEIWAGLPTSSGRSHYHGYAGNRATISWAEFEREMARIFPG
;
A
#
# COMPACT_ATOMS: atom_id res chain seq x y z
N MET A 1 -21.48 -34.38 -33.11
CA MET A 1 -20.38 -33.75 -33.84
C MET A 1 -19.62 -32.86 -32.88
N THR A 2 -18.34 -33.18 -32.73
CA THR A 2 -17.38 -32.67 -31.75
C THR A 2 -16.77 -31.34 -32.17
N CYS A 3 -16.56 -30.41 -31.24
CA CYS A 3 -15.30 -29.68 -31.18
C CYS A 3 -14.98 -29.29 -29.73
N LYS A 4 -13.73 -29.56 -29.35
CA LYS A 4 -13.15 -29.59 -28.01
C LYS A 4 -12.14 -28.45 -27.88
N SER A 5 -12.08 -27.84 -26.68
CA SER A 5 -10.88 -27.29 -26.03
C SER A 5 -10.35 -25.94 -26.58
N ARG A 6 -9.87 -24.97 -25.78
CA ARG A 6 -8.90 -25.10 -24.69
C ARG A 6 -8.96 -23.94 -23.66
N PHE A 7 -8.67 -24.33 -22.42
CA PHE A 7 -8.18 -23.51 -21.30
C PHE A 7 -6.99 -22.60 -21.66
N ALA A 8 -6.98 -21.38 -21.13
CA ALA A 8 -5.76 -20.67 -20.75
C ALA A 8 -6.10 -19.65 -19.64
N PHE A 9 -5.75 -20.03 -18.40
CA PHE A 9 -5.60 -19.15 -17.26
C PHE A 9 -4.30 -18.37 -17.45
N LEU A 10 -4.30 -17.05 -17.34
CA LEU A 10 -3.06 -16.29 -17.15
C LEU A 10 -3.32 -15.11 -16.21
N CYS A 11 -2.77 -15.25 -15.00
CA CYS A 11 -2.42 -14.16 -14.10
C CYS A 11 -1.63 -13.08 -14.85
N LEU A 12 -1.96 -11.81 -14.65
CA LEU A 12 -0.95 -10.76 -14.81
C LEU A 12 -1.14 -9.67 -13.75
N ILE A 13 -0.25 -9.77 -12.76
CA ILE A 13 0.26 -8.71 -11.90
C ILE A 13 0.81 -7.60 -12.79
N CYS A 14 0.42 -6.34 -12.60
CA CYS A 14 1.15 -5.21 -13.16
C CYS A 14 1.66 -4.30 -12.04
N ALA A 15 2.92 -4.55 -11.68
CA ALA A 15 3.76 -3.70 -10.88
C ALA A 15 4.32 -2.52 -11.71
N VAL A 16 4.42 -1.37 -11.03
CA VAL A 16 5.46 -0.34 -11.09
C VAL A 16 6.59 -0.57 -12.10
N ILE A 17 6.76 0.36 -13.04
CA ILE A 17 8.04 0.64 -13.69
C ILE A 17 8.29 2.15 -13.70
N LEU A 18 9.32 2.54 -12.93
CA LEU A 18 10.07 3.78 -13.11
C LEU A 18 10.74 3.75 -14.48
N CYS A 19 10.59 4.82 -15.27
CA CYS A 19 11.53 5.17 -16.32
C CYS A 19 12.36 6.38 -15.85
N VAL A 20 13.58 6.09 -15.39
CA VAL A 20 14.66 7.09 -15.22
C VAL A 20 15.32 7.27 -16.57
N THR A 21 15.31 8.50 -17.08
CA THR A 21 16.06 8.89 -18.29
C THR A 21 17.50 9.27 -17.91
N ALA A 22 18.45 8.71 -18.65
CA ALA A 22 19.90 8.77 -18.45
C ALA A 22 20.54 10.17 -18.62
N PRO A 23 21.70 10.45 -17.99
CA PRO A 23 22.59 11.55 -18.36
C PRO A 23 23.67 11.14 -19.37
N ARG A 24 24.06 12.11 -20.22
CA ARG A 24 25.13 12.06 -21.25
C ARG A 24 26.54 12.03 -20.63
N PRO A 25 27.56 11.48 -21.33
CA PRO A 25 28.95 11.50 -20.87
C PRO A 25 29.70 12.77 -21.33
N ALA A 26 30.61 13.25 -20.49
CA ALA A 26 31.67 14.20 -20.85
C ALA A 26 33.03 13.54 -20.63
N THR A 27 33.91 13.69 -21.61
CA THR A 27 35.25 13.12 -21.76
C THR A 27 36.34 14.05 -21.21
N ALA A 28 37.42 13.49 -20.64
CA ALA A 28 38.76 14.10 -20.65
C ALA A 28 39.87 13.05 -20.42
N GLU A 29 40.87 13.07 -21.31
CA GLU A 29 42.14 12.30 -21.40
C GLU A 29 43.13 12.61 -20.25
N ALA A 30 43.85 11.63 -19.69
CA ALA A 30 45.16 11.02 -20.04
C ALA A 30 46.42 11.84 -19.64
N LEU A 31 47.33 11.24 -18.84
CA LEU A 31 48.79 11.09 -19.09
C LEU A 31 49.55 10.48 -17.87
N LEU A 32 50.43 9.50 -18.13
CA LEU A 32 51.45 8.87 -17.24
C LEU A 32 52.81 9.61 -17.38
N PRO A 33 54.02 9.11 -16.97
CA PRO A 33 54.49 8.21 -15.90
C PRO A 33 55.77 8.74 -15.16
N GLY A 34 56.35 7.96 -14.22
CA GLY A 34 57.78 8.03 -13.84
C GLY A 34 58.15 6.97 -12.78
N ALA A 35 58.92 5.92 -13.15
CA ALA A 35 60.35 5.71 -12.81
C ALA A 35 60.59 5.33 -11.33
N THR A 36 61.34 4.31 -10.88
CA THR A 36 62.45 3.48 -11.40
C THR A 36 62.79 2.43 -10.31
N MET A 37 63.21 1.22 -10.69
CA MET A 37 63.93 0.24 -9.83
C MET A 37 65.44 0.33 -10.16
N PRO A 38 66.39 -0.03 -9.26
CA PRO A 38 66.93 -1.42 -9.21
C PRO A 38 67.46 -1.88 -7.81
N LEU A 39 67.34 -3.16 -7.43
CA LEU A 39 68.29 -4.29 -7.53
C LEU A 39 69.48 -4.27 -6.53
N VAL A 40 69.46 -5.16 -5.52
CA VAL A 40 70.67 -5.81 -4.96
C VAL A 40 70.35 -7.29 -4.65
N THR A 41 71.26 -8.12 -5.13
CA THR A 41 71.41 -9.58 -5.07
C THR A 41 72.03 -10.07 -3.75
N GLY A 42 71.75 -11.32 -3.34
CA GLY A 42 72.70 -12.05 -2.47
C GLY A 42 72.12 -13.17 -1.61
N ALA A 43 72.60 -14.39 -1.85
CA ALA A 43 72.17 -15.70 -1.33
C ALA A 43 72.27 -15.95 0.19
N GLY A 44 71.45 -16.88 0.69
CA GLY A 44 71.66 -17.60 1.97
C GLY A 44 70.38 -18.19 2.60
N LEU A 45 70.08 -19.46 2.31
CA LEU A 45 69.18 -20.31 3.13
C LEU A 45 70.03 -21.09 4.17
N PRO A 46 69.48 -21.86 5.15
CA PRO A 46 68.07 -22.08 5.56
C PRO A 46 67.85 -22.06 7.12
N LEU A 47 66.60 -22.05 7.60
CA LEU A 47 66.12 -23.02 8.62
C LEU A 47 64.59 -22.93 8.78
N ILE A 48 64.00 -24.09 9.02
CA ILE A 48 62.57 -24.42 9.05
C ILE A 48 61.87 -23.86 10.31
N GLU A 49 60.66 -23.32 10.15
CA GLU A 49 59.53 -23.73 11.02
C GLU A 49 58.19 -23.59 10.27
N VAL A 50 57.64 -24.74 9.86
CA VAL A 50 56.31 -24.85 9.27
C VAL A 50 55.30 -24.88 10.41
N ALA A 51 54.66 -23.74 10.69
CA ALA A 51 53.48 -23.71 11.54
C ALA A 51 52.26 -24.16 10.72
N THR A 52 51.82 -25.40 10.93
CA THR A 52 50.57 -25.93 10.40
C THR A 52 49.38 -25.28 11.09
N ARG A 53 48.87 -24.17 10.53
CA ARG A 53 47.50 -23.74 10.82
C ARG A 53 46.54 -24.54 9.92
N PRO A 54 45.46 -25.15 10.46
CA PRO A 54 44.45 -25.75 9.61
C PRO A 54 43.79 -24.66 8.77
N ILE A 55 44.07 -24.65 7.47
CA ILE A 55 43.35 -23.85 6.48
C ILE A 55 42.04 -24.61 6.21
N THR A 56 40.94 -24.17 6.83
CA THR A 56 39.62 -24.53 6.31
C THR A 56 39.45 -23.89 4.93
N PRO A 57 39.11 -24.65 3.88
CA PRO A 57 38.87 -24.08 2.57
C PRO A 57 37.61 -23.23 2.60
N VAL A 58 37.76 -21.91 2.69
CA VAL A 58 36.67 -20.98 2.38
C VAL A 58 36.58 -20.94 0.86
N GLY A 59 35.72 -21.79 0.30
CA GLY A 59 35.31 -21.66 -1.10
C GLY A 59 34.69 -20.27 -1.33
N PRO A 60 34.64 -19.78 -2.58
CA PRO A 60 34.05 -18.49 -2.91
C PRO A 60 32.52 -18.64 -2.86
N SER A 61 31.98 -18.76 -1.66
CA SER A 61 30.55 -18.83 -1.42
C SER A 61 30.18 -17.63 -0.55
N LEU A 62 29.52 -16.66 -1.18
CA LEU A 62 29.04 -15.41 -0.57
C LEU A 62 27.93 -15.64 0.49
N PHE A 63 27.68 -16.89 0.90
CA PHE A 63 26.54 -17.30 1.71
C PHE A 63 26.91 -17.94 3.05
N SER A 64 28.19 -18.08 3.38
CA SER A 64 28.61 -18.64 4.67
C SER A 64 29.00 -17.51 5.63
N GLY A 65 28.11 -17.14 6.56
CA GLY A 65 28.52 -16.38 7.77
C GLY A 65 27.65 -15.22 8.29
N ARG A 66 26.38 -15.05 7.89
CA ARG A 66 25.49 -14.03 8.51
C ARG A 66 24.16 -14.64 8.92
N ALA A 67 24.03 -14.99 10.20
CA ALA A 67 22.83 -15.59 10.77
C ALA A 67 21.76 -14.55 11.20
N GLU A 68 22.08 -13.26 11.18
CA GLU A 68 21.18 -12.20 11.65
C GLU A 68 20.97 -11.17 10.51
N GLY A 69 19.74 -11.04 10.02
CA GLY A 69 19.35 -10.02 9.01
C GLY A 69 19.67 -10.34 7.54
N GLY A 70 20.04 -11.58 7.21
CA GLY A 70 20.26 -12.01 5.82
C GLY A 70 18.98 -12.23 5.02
N LEU A 71 19.11 -12.43 3.70
CA LEU A 71 17.97 -12.67 2.77
C LEU A 71 17.10 -13.89 3.13
N PHE A 72 17.62 -14.77 4.00
CA PHE A 72 16.94 -15.96 4.52
C PHE A 72 16.51 -15.83 5.99
N ALA A 73 16.66 -14.65 6.60
CA ALA A 73 16.15 -14.39 7.94
C ALA A 73 14.62 -14.57 7.93
N PRO A 74 14.04 -15.21 8.95
CA PRO A 74 12.59 -15.37 9.03
C PRO A 74 11.94 -13.98 8.96
N ALA A 75 11.02 -13.81 8.01
CA ALA A 75 10.28 -12.55 7.87
C ALA A 75 9.64 -12.21 9.24
N PRO A 76 9.71 -10.95 9.69
CA PRO A 76 9.07 -10.56 10.94
C PRO A 76 7.59 -10.97 10.87
N PRO A 77 7.02 -11.45 11.99
CA PRO A 77 5.64 -11.93 12.00
C PRO A 77 4.73 -10.83 11.46
N ARG A 78 4.07 -11.12 10.32
CA ARG A 78 3.04 -10.23 9.79
C ARG A 78 1.91 -10.22 10.80
N VAL A 79 1.70 -9.08 11.45
CA VAL A 79 0.54 -8.90 12.32
C VAL A 79 -0.70 -9.12 11.43
N PRO A 80 -1.54 -10.13 11.72
CA PRO A 80 -2.72 -10.37 10.92
C PRO A 80 -3.63 -9.16 11.03
N ALA A 81 -4.24 -8.77 9.92
CA ALA A 81 -5.15 -7.64 9.87
C ALA A 81 -6.32 -7.72 10.85
N SER A 82 -6.77 -8.94 11.17
CA SER A 82 -7.75 -9.20 12.22
C SER A 82 -7.30 -8.68 13.59
N ALA A 83 -5.99 -8.72 13.89
CA ALA A 83 -5.41 -8.10 15.09
C ALA A 83 -5.33 -6.57 15.00
N ARG A 84 -5.23 -5.97 13.79
CA ARG A 84 -5.35 -4.50 13.60
C ARG A 84 -6.80 -4.02 13.77
N GLY A 85 -7.77 -4.76 13.26
CA GLY A 85 -9.19 -4.48 13.47
C GLY A 85 -9.60 -4.59 14.93
N HIS A 86 -9.09 -5.59 15.66
CA HIS A 86 -9.30 -5.70 17.12
C HIS A 86 -8.65 -4.53 17.87
N ARG A 87 -7.46 -4.09 17.44
CA ARG A 87 -6.81 -2.90 18.00
C ARG A 87 -7.63 -1.62 17.82
N LEU A 88 -8.57 -1.48 16.89
CA LEU A 88 -9.39 -0.25 16.83
C LEU A 88 -10.28 -0.09 18.06
N ARG A 89 -10.68 -1.20 18.68
CA ARG A 89 -11.40 -1.17 19.97
C ARG A 89 -10.46 -0.90 21.15
N ASP A 90 -9.21 -1.37 21.07
CA ASP A 90 -8.25 -1.33 22.20
C ASP A 90 -7.19 -0.21 22.08
N GLY A 91 -7.15 0.50 20.94
CA GLY A 91 -6.03 1.34 20.49
C GLY A 91 -6.08 2.80 20.94
N GLY A 92 -6.85 3.09 21.99
CA GLY A 92 -6.81 4.36 22.70
C GLY A 92 -7.53 5.55 22.03
N LEU A 93 -8.06 5.40 20.81
CA LEU A 93 -8.85 6.46 20.17
C LEU A 93 -10.34 6.33 20.55
N ALA A 94 -10.95 7.43 20.99
CA ALA A 94 -12.36 7.42 21.38
C ALA A 94 -13.28 7.03 20.20
N PRO A 95 -14.32 6.21 20.40
CA PRO A 95 -15.26 5.83 19.33
C PRO A 95 -15.89 7.02 18.60
N ALA A 96 -16.11 8.13 19.31
CA ALA A 96 -16.62 9.38 18.74
C ALA A 96 -15.65 10.00 17.71
N HIS A 97 -14.34 9.85 17.90
CA HIS A 97 -13.32 10.34 16.96
C HIS A 97 -13.32 9.54 15.65
N VAL A 98 -13.45 8.21 15.75
CA VAL A 98 -13.55 7.33 14.57
C VAL A 98 -14.82 7.67 13.78
N GLU A 99 -15.95 7.85 14.47
CA GLU A 99 -17.19 8.24 13.79
C GLU A 99 -17.07 9.61 13.11
N LYS A 100 -16.40 10.57 13.76
CA LYS A 100 -16.13 11.88 13.15
C LYS A 100 -15.25 11.77 11.89
N LEU A 101 -14.23 10.90 11.90
CA LEU A 101 -13.42 10.62 10.70
C LEU A 101 -14.27 10.02 9.58
N ARG A 102 -15.11 9.03 9.88
CA ARG A 102 -16.04 8.44 8.91
C ARG A 102 -17.00 9.47 8.32
N GLN A 103 -17.46 10.44 9.11
CA GLN A 103 -18.29 11.55 8.62
C GLN A 103 -17.54 12.46 7.66
N ILE A 104 -16.28 12.81 7.95
CA ILE A 104 -15.44 13.62 7.06
C ILE A 104 -15.24 12.89 5.72
N ILE A 105 -14.86 11.61 5.76
CA ILE A 105 -14.66 10.79 4.57
C ILE A 105 -15.96 10.66 3.78
N GLY A 106 -17.07 10.30 4.43
CA GLY A 106 -18.37 10.16 3.76
C GLY A 106 -18.85 11.47 3.13
N ARG A 107 -18.57 12.63 3.74
CA ARG A 107 -18.88 13.93 3.14
C ARG A 107 -18.03 14.21 1.90
N ALA A 108 -16.76 13.78 1.91
CA ALA A 108 -15.88 13.97 0.76
C ALA A 108 -16.22 13.02 -0.40
N GLU A 109 -16.54 11.76 -0.10
CA GLU A 109 -16.71 10.71 -1.12
C GLU A 109 -18.16 10.56 -1.62
N SER A 110 -19.15 10.74 -0.74
CA SER A 110 -20.53 10.31 -1.01
C SER A 110 -21.58 11.23 -0.38
N ARG A 111 -21.38 12.55 -0.48
CA ARG A 111 -22.20 13.59 0.19
C ARG A 111 -23.73 13.39 0.07
N ARG A 112 -24.23 12.88 -1.05
CA ARG A 112 -25.67 12.74 -1.33
C ARG A 112 -26.21 11.38 -0.93
N ASP A 113 -25.61 10.32 -1.45
CA ASP A 113 -26.17 8.98 -1.40
C ASP A 113 -25.59 8.10 -0.28
N GLY A 114 -24.53 8.58 0.40
CA GLY A 114 -23.93 7.93 1.57
C GLY A 114 -23.66 6.45 1.33
N TYR A 115 -24.17 5.59 2.22
CA TYR A 115 -23.98 4.14 2.15
C TYR A 115 -24.55 3.47 0.89
N ASP A 116 -25.42 4.15 0.14
CA ASP A 116 -25.97 3.67 -1.12
C ASP A 116 -25.36 4.35 -2.35
N ALA A 117 -24.27 5.09 -2.18
CA ALA A 117 -23.61 5.76 -3.29
C ALA A 117 -23.06 4.75 -4.31
N VAL A 118 -23.24 5.09 -5.58
CA VAL A 118 -22.66 4.40 -6.73
C VAL A 118 -22.04 5.48 -7.60
N GLN A 119 -20.83 5.22 -8.10
CA GLN A 119 -20.10 6.18 -8.93
C GLN A 119 -20.96 6.60 -10.14
N HIS A 120 -21.10 7.91 -10.36
CA HIS A 120 -22.06 8.47 -11.34
C HIS A 120 -21.78 8.11 -12.82
N GLY A 121 -20.55 7.73 -13.15
CA GLY A 121 -20.15 7.21 -14.46
C GLY A 121 -20.46 5.74 -14.70
N ALA A 122 -21.02 5.02 -13.72
CA ALA A 122 -21.51 3.66 -13.90
C ALA A 122 -22.74 3.66 -14.83
N LYS A 123 -22.56 3.21 -16.07
CA LYS A 123 -23.65 3.19 -17.08
C LYS A 123 -24.73 2.18 -16.76
N ARG A 124 -24.34 1.06 -16.15
CA ARG A 124 -25.25 -0.01 -15.69
C ARG A 124 -25.28 0.01 -14.17
N PRO A 125 -26.33 0.55 -13.53
CA PRO A 125 -26.41 0.60 -12.08
C PRO A 125 -26.56 -0.81 -11.49
N PRO A 126 -26.23 -1.00 -10.21
CA PRO A 126 -26.53 -2.25 -9.51
C PRO A 126 -28.05 -2.51 -9.49
N PRO A 127 -28.48 -3.78 -9.40
CA PRO A 127 -29.90 -4.15 -9.43
C PRO A 127 -30.68 -3.69 -8.19
N LYS A 128 -29.98 -3.36 -7.10
CA LYS A 128 -30.54 -2.91 -5.82
C LYS A 128 -29.67 -1.80 -5.25
N ARG A 129 -30.19 -1.10 -4.24
CA ARG A 129 -29.39 -0.19 -3.41
C ARG A 129 -28.23 -0.97 -2.76
N PRO A 130 -27.00 -0.43 -2.71
CA PRO A 130 -25.85 -1.13 -2.14
C PRO A 130 -26.10 -1.73 -0.74
N THR A 131 -26.78 -1.02 0.16
CA THR A 131 -27.10 -1.53 1.52
C THR A 131 -28.09 -2.69 1.55
N ARG A 132 -28.69 -3.03 0.41
CA ARG A 132 -29.63 -4.14 0.22
C ARG A 132 -29.04 -5.27 -0.61
N MET A 133 -27.77 -5.16 -1.00
CA MET A 133 -27.06 -6.20 -1.74
C MET A 133 -26.20 -7.04 -0.81
N THR A 134 -26.02 -8.31 -1.17
CA THR A 134 -24.91 -9.10 -0.59
C THR A 134 -23.59 -8.75 -1.27
N LEU A 135 -22.47 -9.08 -0.62
CA LEU A 135 -21.14 -8.95 -1.24
C LEU A 135 -21.05 -9.75 -2.55
N GLY A 136 -21.65 -10.94 -2.59
CA GLY A 136 -21.76 -11.74 -3.81
C GLY A 136 -22.49 -11.02 -4.93
N GLU A 137 -23.66 -10.43 -4.65
CA GLU A 137 -24.41 -9.65 -5.64
C GLU A 137 -23.61 -8.43 -6.16
N ILE A 138 -22.78 -7.81 -5.31
CA ILE A 138 -21.90 -6.71 -5.72
C ILE A 138 -20.80 -7.22 -6.66
N PHE A 139 -20.13 -8.33 -6.33
CA PHE A 139 -19.11 -8.90 -7.20
C PHE A 139 -19.68 -9.43 -8.51
N ASP A 140 -20.89 -9.97 -8.51
CA ASP A 140 -21.62 -10.36 -9.71
C ASP A 140 -21.90 -9.12 -10.59
N TRP A 141 -22.42 -8.03 -10.02
CA TRP A 141 -22.62 -6.77 -10.74
C TRP A 141 -21.32 -6.25 -11.37
N ILE A 142 -20.21 -6.29 -10.63
CA ILE A 142 -18.89 -5.87 -11.14
C ILE A 142 -18.47 -6.72 -12.34
N ARG A 143 -18.56 -8.05 -12.22
CA ARG A 143 -18.19 -9.00 -13.29
C ARG A 143 -19.05 -8.82 -14.54
N ASP A 144 -20.35 -8.62 -14.36
CA ASP A 144 -21.32 -8.59 -15.46
C ASP A 144 -21.36 -7.23 -16.18
N THR A 145 -20.64 -6.22 -15.65
CA THR A 145 -20.56 -4.87 -16.22
C THR A 145 -19.09 -4.42 -16.43
N PRO A 146 -18.29 -5.13 -17.25
CA PRO A 146 -16.89 -4.80 -17.43
C PRO A 146 -16.69 -3.43 -18.10
N GLY A 147 -15.61 -2.73 -17.75
CA GLY A 147 -15.18 -1.48 -18.40
C GLY A 147 -15.90 -0.21 -17.95
N GLN A 148 -16.78 -0.28 -16.95
CA GLN A 148 -17.33 0.90 -16.26
C GLN A 148 -16.65 1.10 -14.90
N PRO A 149 -16.77 2.29 -14.27
CA PRO A 149 -16.36 2.49 -12.88
C PRO A 149 -17.32 1.80 -11.91
N HIS A 150 -16.78 1.22 -10.84
CA HIS A 150 -17.54 0.44 -9.85
C HIS A 150 -17.31 0.91 -8.41
N ALA A 151 -16.91 2.17 -8.19
CA ALA A 151 -16.81 2.67 -6.83
C ALA A 151 -18.20 2.68 -6.18
N ILE A 152 -18.31 2.07 -4.99
CA ILE A 152 -19.59 1.77 -4.33
C ILE A 152 -19.54 2.06 -2.83
N GLY A 153 -20.69 2.46 -2.28
CA GLY A 153 -20.88 2.72 -0.86
C GLY A 153 -20.37 4.08 -0.39
N ARG A 154 -20.53 4.33 0.92
CA ARG A 154 -20.20 5.60 1.58
C ARG A 154 -18.73 5.99 1.39
N TYR A 155 -17.88 4.99 1.31
CA TYR A 155 -16.42 5.13 1.22
C TYR A 155 -15.89 4.91 -0.19
N GLN A 156 -16.76 4.81 -1.21
CA GLN A 156 -16.42 4.65 -2.62
C GLN A 156 -15.37 3.54 -2.88
N PHE A 157 -15.63 2.34 -2.34
CA PHE A 157 -14.70 1.21 -2.50
C PHE A 157 -14.61 0.79 -3.96
N ILE A 158 -13.39 0.76 -4.51
CA ILE A 158 -13.11 0.19 -5.83
C ILE A 158 -12.99 -1.35 -5.76
N PRO A 159 -13.22 -2.09 -6.86
CA PRO A 159 -13.31 -3.56 -6.84
C PRO A 159 -12.12 -4.28 -6.18
N ALA A 160 -10.89 -3.88 -6.53
CA ALA A 160 -9.69 -4.52 -6.00
C ALA A 160 -9.55 -4.31 -4.48
N THR A 161 -9.83 -3.09 -4.00
CA THR A 161 -9.82 -2.76 -2.57
C THR A 161 -10.92 -3.51 -1.83
N LEU A 162 -12.15 -3.53 -2.36
CA LEU A 162 -13.27 -4.25 -1.75
C LEU A 162 -12.96 -5.74 -1.61
N ALA A 163 -12.47 -6.38 -2.68
CA ALA A 163 -12.10 -7.80 -2.67
C ALA A 163 -11.03 -8.10 -1.60
N ARG A 164 -9.99 -7.26 -1.49
CA ARG A 164 -8.95 -7.40 -0.47
C ARG A 164 -9.53 -7.31 0.94
N LEU A 165 -10.31 -6.27 1.22
CA LEU A 165 -10.87 -6.03 2.56
C LEU A 165 -11.88 -7.10 2.98
N VAL A 166 -12.70 -7.59 2.04
CA VAL A 166 -13.63 -8.71 2.27
C VAL A 166 -12.88 -9.99 2.64
N THR A 167 -11.79 -10.28 1.93
CA THR A 167 -10.91 -11.43 2.24
C THR A 167 -10.25 -11.26 3.60
N GLU A 168 -9.77 -10.06 3.90
CA GLU A 168 -9.06 -9.72 5.14
C GLU A 168 -9.95 -9.80 6.38
N LEU A 169 -11.26 -9.58 6.22
CA LEU A 169 -12.28 -9.72 7.24
C LEU A 169 -12.98 -11.08 7.27
N ASP A 170 -12.62 -12.00 6.36
CA ASP A 170 -13.26 -13.32 6.19
C ASP A 170 -14.79 -13.22 6.03
N LEU A 171 -15.25 -12.30 5.18
CA LEU A 171 -16.68 -12.09 4.92
C LEU A 171 -17.14 -12.95 3.74
N GLY A 172 -18.17 -13.77 3.97
CA GLY A 172 -18.79 -14.61 2.94
C GLY A 172 -19.61 -13.82 1.91
N PRO A 173 -19.88 -14.39 0.73
CA PRO A 173 -20.66 -13.76 -0.34
C PRO A 173 -22.13 -13.46 0.04
N GLU A 174 -22.68 -14.13 1.04
CA GLU A 174 -24.02 -13.94 1.58
C GLU A 174 -24.15 -12.73 2.52
N VAL A 175 -23.02 -12.17 2.96
CA VAL A 175 -23.01 -11.02 3.87
C VAL A 175 -23.61 -9.80 3.19
N ILE A 176 -24.59 -9.17 3.84
CA ILE A 176 -25.21 -7.93 3.36
C ILE A 176 -24.22 -6.78 3.51
N PHE A 177 -24.05 -5.97 2.46
CA PHE A 177 -23.19 -4.78 2.41
C PHE A 177 -23.81 -3.59 3.17
N SER A 178 -24.24 -3.87 4.40
CA SER A 178 -24.89 -2.95 5.33
C SER A 178 -23.97 -1.80 5.72
N PRO A 179 -24.52 -0.70 6.28
CA PRO A 179 -23.72 0.40 6.82
C PRO A 179 -22.62 -0.07 7.79
N ALA A 180 -22.93 -1.01 8.69
CA ALA A 180 -21.97 -1.56 9.64
C ALA A 180 -20.83 -2.34 8.96
N VAL A 181 -21.11 -3.06 7.88
CA VAL A 181 -20.08 -3.76 7.09
C VAL A 181 -19.19 -2.74 6.37
N GLN A 182 -19.79 -1.70 5.77
CA GLN A 182 -19.03 -0.62 5.13
C GLN A 182 -18.13 0.10 6.14
N ASP A 183 -18.63 0.41 7.34
CA ASP A 183 -17.84 1.02 8.41
C ASP A 183 -16.67 0.13 8.81
N ARG A 184 -16.91 -1.18 9.00
CA ARG A 184 -15.85 -2.14 9.35
C ARG A 184 -14.80 -2.28 8.25
N LEU A 185 -15.19 -2.19 6.98
CA LEU A 185 -14.22 -2.16 5.86
C LEU A 185 -13.42 -0.85 5.86
N SER A 186 -14.07 0.29 6.14
CA SER A 186 -13.39 1.60 6.22
C SER A 186 -12.40 1.68 7.39
N ASP A 187 -12.68 0.99 8.47
CA ASP A 187 -11.84 0.89 9.65
C ASP A 187 -10.47 0.27 9.35
N LEU A 188 -10.44 -0.75 8.50
CA LEU A 188 -9.16 -1.33 8.04
C LEU A 188 -8.35 -0.31 7.25
N LEU A 189 -9.00 0.48 6.39
CA LEU A 189 -8.34 1.55 5.63
C LEU A 189 -7.85 2.69 6.55
N LEU A 190 -8.60 3.02 7.60
CA LEU A 190 -8.15 3.99 8.62
C LEU A 190 -6.91 3.47 9.37
N ALA A 191 -6.88 2.18 9.70
CA ALA A 191 -5.71 1.54 10.28
C ALA A 191 -4.51 1.58 9.32
N GLU A 192 -4.71 1.33 8.03
CA GLU A 192 -3.67 1.46 6.99
C GLU A 192 -3.16 2.90 6.84
N ALA A 193 -4.02 3.90 6.97
CA ALA A 193 -3.64 5.31 6.91
C ALA A 193 -2.81 5.77 8.12
N GLY A 194 -2.82 5.01 9.22
CA GLY A 194 -2.04 5.30 10.42
C GLY A 194 -2.84 5.95 11.55
N ILE A 195 -4.12 5.58 11.71
CA ILE A 195 -4.99 6.16 12.77
C ILE A 195 -4.46 5.94 14.19
N PHE A 196 -3.73 4.84 14.43
CA PHE A 196 -3.10 4.58 15.72
C PHE A 196 -1.84 5.41 15.92
N GLU A 197 -1.04 5.51 14.88
CA GLU A 197 0.21 6.24 14.82
C GLU A 197 -0.04 7.73 15.10
N VAL A 198 -1.08 8.31 14.51
CA VAL A 198 -1.45 9.72 14.78
C VAL A 198 -2.00 9.90 16.18
N GLY A 199 -2.79 8.93 16.69
CA GLY A 199 -3.31 8.95 18.06
C GLY A 199 -2.23 8.86 19.13
N GLN A 200 -1.09 8.23 18.80
CA GLN A 200 0.09 8.10 19.66
C GLN A 200 1.15 9.19 19.41
N GLY A 201 0.91 10.12 18.48
CA GLY A 201 1.88 11.15 18.11
C GLY A 201 3.09 10.65 17.32
N MET A 202 3.07 9.41 16.84
CA MET A 202 4.15 8.83 16.01
C MET A 202 4.18 9.37 14.59
N ILE A 203 3.02 9.82 14.06
CA ILE A 203 2.94 10.61 12.83
C ILE A 203 2.20 11.92 13.10
N SER A 204 2.55 12.98 12.37
CA SER A 204 1.86 14.26 12.50
C SER A 204 0.43 14.18 11.94
N ARG A 205 -0.47 15.04 12.44
CA ARG A 205 -1.82 15.22 11.87
C ARG A 205 -1.78 15.46 10.36
N ARG A 206 -0.85 16.31 9.90
CA ARG A 206 -0.66 16.62 8.47
C ARG A 206 -0.25 15.39 7.67
N GLN A 207 0.65 14.55 8.21
CA GLN A 207 1.04 13.30 7.56
C GLN A 207 -0.16 12.35 7.45
N PHE A 208 -0.90 12.15 8.55
CA PHE A 208 -2.09 11.31 8.55
C PHE A 208 -3.13 11.79 7.53
N MET A 209 -3.37 13.09 7.44
CA MET A 209 -4.28 13.68 6.43
C MET A 209 -3.84 13.39 4.99
N ASN A 210 -2.53 13.44 4.71
CA ASN A 210 -2.01 13.07 3.40
C ASN A 210 -2.17 11.57 3.12
N ASN A 211 -1.90 10.71 4.10
CA ASN A 211 -2.15 9.26 3.98
C ASN A 211 -3.63 8.96 3.69
N LEU A 212 -4.56 9.67 4.33
CA LEU A 212 -6.00 9.55 4.04
C LEU A 212 -6.31 9.96 2.59
N ALA A 213 -5.68 11.02 2.07
CA ALA A 213 -5.87 11.48 0.69
C ALA A 213 -5.28 10.52 -0.36
N GLU A 214 -4.38 9.62 0.03
CA GLU A 214 -3.90 8.51 -0.81
C GLU A 214 -4.88 7.34 -0.88
N ILE A 215 -5.88 7.28 0.01
CA ILE A 215 -6.91 6.24 -0.01
C ILE A 215 -8.20 6.77 -0.64
N TRP A 216 -8.58 8.00 -0.28
CA TRP A 216 -9.86 8.62 -0.66
C TRP A 216 -9.63 9.83 -1.55
N ALA A 217 -10.05 9.72 -2.82
CA ALA A 217 -9.76 10.70 -3.86
C ALA A 217 -10.46 12.05 -3.65
N GLY A 218 -11.57 12.09 -2.92
CA GLY A 218 -12.28 13.30 -2.53
C GLY A 218 -11.56 14.12 -1.46
N LEU A 219 -10.60 13.55 -0.75
CA LEU A 219 -9.81 14.27 0.24
C LEU A 219 -8.64 15.05 -0.41
N PRO A 220 -8.35 16.28 0.04
CA PRO A 220 -7.21 17.04 -0.42
C PRO A 220 -5.93 16.60 0.29
N THR A 221 -4.82 16.56 -0.45
CA THR A 221 -3.46 16.58 0.11
C THR A 221 -3.12 17.99 0.62
N SER A 222 -1.96 18.14 1.26
CA SER A 222 -1.45 19.43 1.74
C SER A 222 -1.23 20.47 0.63
N SER A 223 -1.27 20.08 -0.65
CA SER A 223 -1.28 20.99 -1.79
C SER A 223 -2.67 21.61 -2.08
N GLY A 224 -3.71 21.16 -1.38
CA GLY A 224 -5.12 21.50 -1.65
C GLY A 224 -5.76 20.68 -2.76
N ARG A 225 -5.01 19.81 -3.46
CA ARG A 225 -5.50 18.95 -4.55
C ARG A 225 -5.63 17.51 -4.07
N SER A 226 -6.55 16.76 -4.68
CA SER A 226 -6.60 15.30 -4.55
C SER A 226 -5.25 14.69 -4.92
N HIS A 227 -4.85 13.63 -4.23
CA HIS A 227 -3.68 12.82 -4.63
C HIS A 227 -3.82 12.34 -6.08
N TYR A 228 -5.04 12.04 -6.51
CA TYR A 228 -5.37 11.54 -7.84
C TYR A 228 -5.76 12.65 -8.82
N HIS A 229 -5.42 13.91 -8.56
CA HIS A 229 -5.82 15.00 -9.44
C HIS A 229 -5.34 14.77 -10.89
N GLY A 230 -6.26 14.89 -11.85
CA GLY A 230 -5.97 14.70 -13.28
C GLY A 230 -6.08 13.25 -13.75
N TYR A 231 -6.25 12.31 -12.83
CA TYR A 231 -6.54 10.91 -13.14
C TYR A 231 -8.04 10.64 -13.06
N ALA A 232 -8.62 10.09 -14.13
CA ALA A 232 -10.04 9.66 -14.18
C ALA A 232 -11.06 10.72 -13.69
N GLY A 233 -10.73 12.01 -13.83
CA GLY A 233 -11.60 13.11 -13.40
C GLY A 233 -11.63 13.36 -11.88
N ASN A 234 -10.77 12.71 -11.10
CA ASN A 234 -10.70 12.85 -9.64
C ASN A 234 -10.28 14.27 -9.22
N ARG A 235 -10.93 14.78 -8.16
CA ARG A 235 -10.72 16.10 -7.57
C ARG A 235 -11.04 16.05 -6.09
N ALA A 236 -10.40 16.91 -5.31
CA ALA A 236 -10.79 17.10 -3.92
C ALA A 236 -12.17 17.78 -3.87
N THR A 237 -13.06 17.25 -3.05
CA THR A 237 -14.45 17.73 -2.89
C THR A 237 -14.62 18.62 -1.66
N ILE A 238 -13.63 18.62 -0.76
CA ILE A 238 -13.49 19.54 0.36
C ILE A 238 -12.14 20.26 0.27
N SER A 239 -12.03 21.45 0.88
CA SER A 239 -10.77 22.21 0.89
C SER A 239 -9.81 21.72 1.98
N TRP A 240 -8.51 21.94 1.79
CA TRP A 240 -7.51 21.61 2.82
C TRP A 240 -7.80 22.32 4.15
N ALA A 241 -8.15 23.61 4.13
CA ALA A 241 -8.47 24.38 5.33
C ALA A 241 -9.71 23.84 6.07
N GLU A 242 -10.72 23.36 5.34
CA GLU A 242 -11.85 22.68 5.93
C GLU A 242 -11.44 21.35 6.57
N PHE A 243 -10.67 20.54 5.84
CA PHE A 243 -10.21 19.25 6.32
C PHE A 243 -9.35 19.39 7.58
N GLU A 244 -8.37 20.30 7.56
CA GLU A 244 -7.48 20.59 8.69
C GLU A 244 -8.26 21.03 9.94
N ARG A 245 -9.26 21.91 9.78
CA ARG A 245 -10.11 22.35 10.89
C ARG A 245 -10.88 21.21 11.54
N GLU A 246 -11.47 20.31 10.75
CA GLU A 246 -12.18 19.16 11.31
C GLU A 246 -11.22 18.18 11.97
N MET A 247 -10.03 17.95 11.37
CA MET A 247 -9.01 17.05 11.91
C MET A 247 -8.40 17.57 13.23
N ALA A 248 -8.24 18.89 13.39
CA ALA A 248 -7.74 19.49 14.62
C ALA A 248 -8.67 19.27 15.83
N ARG A 249 -9.96 19.02 15.59
CA ARG A 249 -10.92 18.65 16.67
C ARG A 249 -10.75 17.22 17.15
N ILE A 250 -10.17 16.35 16.31
CA ILE A 250 -9.98 14.92 16.60
C ILE A 250 -8.58 14.68 17.17
N PHE A 251 -7.58 15.34 16.58
CA PHE A 251 -6.18 15.24 16.96
C PHE A 251 -5.68 16.66 17.29
N PRO A 252 -5.88 17.14 18.54
CA PRO A 252 -5.36 18.44 18.97
C PRO A 252 -3.83 18.38 18.99
N GLY A 253 -3.20 19.41 18.41
CA GLY A 253 -1.75 19.46 18.19
C GLY A 253 -1.35 20.60 17.29
#